data_AF-X8BFV7-F1
#
_entry.id   AF-X8BFV7-F1
#
_cell.length_a   1.000
_cell.length_b   1.000
_cell.length_c   1.000
_cell.angle_alpha   90.00
_cell.angle_beta   90.00
_cell.angle_gamma   90.00
#
_symmetry.space_group_name_H-M   'P 1'
#
loop_
_entity.id
_entity.type
_entity.pdbx_description
1 polymer ?
#
loop_
_entity_poly.entity_id
_entity_poly.type
_entity_poly.pdbx_seq_one_letter_code
_entity_poly.pdbx_strand_id
1 'polypeptide(L)'
;MIAGEKAPDFTLYDHTGRPRTLSTLLSKGPVVLFFFPIASSPICTAQGCHFRDLGKEFAAVGAQRVGISTDTVDRQAHFAQQRSFDYPLLSDEEGVVSELFGVRRGRFAKLRRSVAARQAVGRGRHSRRRGLLARLLPVRRVTFVIDTDRTILKVVASEVRASAHADQALRFLQNHYAPHRSPPLVETDTDAHQPPASKGEPIDDWFTEPETVDEPSLARPYTRTAGRTYFDGNLALEAPVESNDQNLWMSLGEAA
;
A
#
# COMPACT_ATOMS: atom_id res chain seq x y z
N MET A 1 17.43 -14.39 0.83
CA MET A 1 16.56 -14.91 1.89
C MET A 1 15.33 -15.55 1.30
N ILE A 2 14.77 -16.56 1.96
CA ILE A 2 13.55 -17.29 1.59
C ILE A 2 12.56 -17.35 2.75
N ALA A 3 11.33 -17.82 2.50
CA ALA A 3 10.36 -18.05 3.56
C ALA A 3 10.86 -19.14 4.55
N GLY A 4 10.55 -18.96 5.83
CA GLY A 4 11.00 -19.80 6.95
C GLY A 4 12.31 -19.35 7.59
N GLU A 5 13.13 -18.53 6.92
CA GLU A 5 14.36 -17.97 7.51
C GLU A 5 14.06 -16.84 8.50
N LYS A 6 14.97 -16.61 9.46
CA LYS A 6 14.93 -15.44 10.34
C LYS A 6 15.51 -14.21 9.65
N ALA A 7 14.74 -13.13 9.58
CA ALA A 7 15.18 -11.82 9.15
C ALA A 7 16.33 -11.31 10.06
N PRO A 8 17.47 -10.87 9.49
CA PRO A 8 18.49 -10.20 10.28
C PRO A 8 17.91 -8.93 10.88
N ASP A 9 18.25 -8.64 12.13
CA ASP A 9 17.88 -7.36 12.73
C ASP A 9 18.79 -6.26 12.18
N PHE A 10 18.27 -5.04 12.11
CA PHE A 10 18.99 -3.88 11.60
C PHE A 10 18.42 -2.60 12.20
N THR A 11 19.20 -1.53 12.17
CA THR A 11 18.75 -0.17 12.48
C THR A 11 19.13 0.76 11.34
N LEU A 12 18.14 1.48 10.80
CA LEU A 12 18.32 2.49 9.76
C LEU A 12 17.57 3.77 10.15
N TYR A 13 17.98 4.91 9.60
CA TYR A 13 17.23 6.15 9.72
C TYR A 13 16.02 6.13 8.79
N ASP A 14 14.87 6.57 9.32
CA ASP A 14 13.70 6.85 8.49
C ASP A 14 13.77 8.24 7.85
N HIS A 15 12.83 8.51 6.95
CA HIS A 15 12.62 9.79 6.27
C HIS A 15 12.38 11.01 7.19
N THR A 16 12.26 10.82 8.50
CA THR A 16 12.17 11.90 9.51
C THR A 16 13.47 12.06 10.31
N GLY A 17 14.53 11.34 9.93
CA GLY A 17 15.80 11.30 10.65
C GLY A 17 15.77 10.47 11.93
N ARG A 18 14.73 9.66 12.16
CA ARG A 18 14.60 8.84 13.37
C ARG A 18 15.13 7.44 13.14
N PRO A 19 15.94 6.88 14.07
CA PRO A 19 16.37 5.49 13.96
C PRO A 19 15.18 4.54 14.12
N ARG A 20 15.11 3.53 13.25
CA ARG A 20 14.13 2.45 13.28
C ARG A 20 14.83 1.11 13.27
N THR A 21 14.55 0.30 14.29
CA THR A 21 15.04 -1.06 14.40
C THR A 21 13.96 -2.05 14.02
N LEU A 22 14.30 -3.09 13.24
CA LEU A 22 13.31 -4.08 12.78
C LEU A 22 12.59 -4.76 13.96
N SER A 23 13.32 -5.18 15.00
CA SER A 23 12.72 -5.76 16.20
C SER A 23 11.71 -4.84 16.90
N THR A 24 11.96 -3.53 16.95
CA THR A 24 11.01 -2.54 17.51
C THR A 24 9.78 -2.32 16.62
N LEU A 25 9.92 -2.44 15.30
CA LEU A 25 8.77 -2.39 14.39
C LEU A 25 7.90 -3.64 14.58
N LEU A 26 8.53 -4.80 14.65
CA LEU A 26 7.88 -6.10 14.83
C LEU A 26 7.15 -6.26 16.16
N SER A 27 7.54 -5.53 17.21
CA SER A 27 6.82 -5.56 18.50
C SER A 27 5.39 -5.02 18.42
N LYS A 28 5.02 -4.36 17.30
CA LYS A 28 3.68 -3.81 17.06
C LYS A 28 2.83 -4.70 16.14
N GLY A 29 3.42 -5.76 15.58
CA GLY A 29 2.78 -6.64 14.61
C GLY A 29 3.70 -6.98 13.43
N PRO A 30 3.23 -7.82 12.49
CA PRO A 30 4.01 -8.21 11.32
C PRO A 30 4.44 -7.00 10.47
N VAL A 31 5.62 -7.09 9.86
CA VAL A 31 6.16 -6.04 8.98
C VAL A 31 6.17 -6.52 7.53
N VAL A 32 5.59 -5.73 6.64
CA VAL A 32 5.70 -5.85 5.20
C VAL A 32 6.81 -4.91 4.72
N LEU A 33 8.00 -5.49 4.60
CA LEU A 33 9.23 -4.79 4.25
C LEU A 33 9.47 -4.85 2.74
N PHE A 34 9.32 -3.72 2.05
CA PHE A 34 9.50 -3.67 0.59
C PHE A 34 10.73 -2.86 0.19
N PHE A 35 11.60 -3.49 -0.60
CA PHE A 35 12.76 -2.86 -1.20
C PHE A 35 12.40 -2.28 -2.56
N PHE A 36 12.83 -1.04 -2.82
CA PHE A 36 12.67 -0.39 -4.10
C PHE A 36 14.01 0.23 -4.58
N PRO A 37 14.27 0.29 -5.89
CA PRO A 37 15.59 0.70 -6.36
C PRO A 37 15.92 2.18 -6.21
N ILE A 38 14.96 3.07 -6.51
CA ILE A 38 15.15 4.53 -6.59
C ILE A 38 13.84 5.25 -6.23
N ALA A 39 13.88 6.10 -5.21
CA ALA A 39 12.81 6.98 -4.78
C ALA A 39 12.34 7.93 -5.90
N SER A 40 11.06 8.28 -5.90
CA SER A 40 10.42 9.20 -6.88
C SER A 40 10.46 8.76 -8.35
N SER A 41 10.97 7.57 -8.68
CA SER A 41 10.85 7.01 -10.03
C SER A 41 9.42 6.50 -10.31
N PRO A 42 8.97 6.42 -11.58
CA PRO A 42 7.56 6.09 -11.89
C PRO A 42 7.07 4.76 -11.30
N ILE A 43 7.84 3.69 -11.45
CA ILE A 43 7.46 2.35 -10.95
C ILE A 43 7.51 2.30 -9.42
N CYS A 44 8.51 2.95 -8.79
CA CYS A 44 8.59 3.01 -7.32
C CYS A 44 7.49 3.88 -6.73
N THR A 45 7.12 4.96 -7.40
CA THR A 45 5.98 5.80 -7.03
C THR A 45 4.70 4.98 -7.07
N ALA A 46 4.45 4.26 -8.17
CA ALA A 46 3.29 3.37 -8.26
C ALA A 46 3.29 2.29 -7.16
N GLN A 47 4.45 1.72 -6.82
CA GLN A 47 4.55 0.73 -5.75
C GLN A 47 4.23 1.34 -4.39
N GLY A 48 4.88 2.46 -4.03
CA GLY A 48 4.68 3.12 -2.74
C GLY A 48 3.25 3.64 -2.58
N CYS A 49 2.70 4.31 -3.59
CA CYS A 49 1.31 4.76 -3.55
C CYS A 49 0.34 3.59 -3.36
N HIS A 50 0.57 2.45 -4.03
CA HIS A 50 -0.29 1.28 -3.85
C HIS A 50 -0.24 0.72 -2.43
N PHE A 51 0.94 0.72 -1.78
CA PHE A 51 1.05 0.38 -0.36
C PHE A 51 0.30 1.37 0.54
N ARG A 52 0.39 2.68 0.26
CA ARG A 52 -0.34 3.73 0.98
C ARG A 52 -1.85 3.55 0.85
N ASP A 53 -2.32 3.29 -0.37
CA ASP A 53 -3.75 3.22 -0.68
C ASP A 53 -4.42 2.02 0.00
N LEU A 54 -3.69 0.91 0.20
CA LEU A 54 -4.13 -0.25 0.99
C LEU A 54 -3.90 -0.07 2.50
N GLY A 55 -3.84 1.18 2.94
CA GLY A 55 -3.39 1.56 4.26
C GLY A 55 -4.20 0.93 5.39
N LYS A 56 -5.52 0.93 5.21
CA LYS A 56 -6.50 0.45 6.20
C LYS A 56 -6.54 -1.07 6.26
N GLU A 57 -6.38 -1.73 5.12
CA GLU A 57 -6.43 -3.18 4.99
C GLU A 57 -5.23 -3.84 5.65
N PHE A 58 -4.03 -3.26 5.50
CA PHE A 58 -2.86 -3.72 6.25
C PHE A 58 -3.04 -3.50 7.76
N ALA A 59 -3.62 -2.36 8.17
CA ALA A 59 -3.90 -2.11 9.58
C ALA A 59 -4.93 -3.10 10.15
N ALA A 60 -5.94 -3.50 9.37
CA ALA A 60 -6.94 -4.49 9.77
C ALA A 60 -6.36 -5.89 10.05
N VAL A 61 -5.26 -6.26 9.40
CA VAL A 61 -4.51 -7.49 9.68
C VAL A 61 -3.33 -7.28 10.65
N GLY A 62 -3.27 -6.12 11.30
CA GLY A 62 -2.22 -5.77 12.28
C GLY A 62 -0.82 -5.57 11.68
N ALA A 63 -0.70 -5.44 10.37
CA ALA A 63 0.60 -5.36 9.69
C ALA A 63 1.04 -3.93 9.40
N GLN A 64 2.34 -3.69 9.55
CA GLN A 64 3.00 -2.42 9.25
C GLN A 64 3.67 -2.47 7.87
N ARG A 65 3.62 -1.36 7.14
CA ARG A 65 4.30 -1.19 5.85
C ARG A 65 5.61 -0.47 6.08
N VAL A 66 6.71 -0.92 5.48
CA VAL A 66 8.02 -0.25 5.61
C VAL A 66 8.74 -0.34 4.27
N GLY A 67 9.14 0.82 3.73
CA GLY A 67 9.91 0.88 2.49
C GLY A 67 11.41 1.02 2.76
N ILE A 68 12.28 0.40 1.96
CA ILE A 68 13.74 0.59 2.01
C ILE A 68 14.29 0.83 0.60
N SER A 69 15.21 1.78 0.48
CA SER A 69 16.11 1.90 -0.67
C SER A 69 17.48 2.44 -0.26
N THR A 70 18.42 2.48 -1.20
CA THR A 70 19.75 3.10 -1.00
C THR A 70 19.74 4.61 -1.22
N ASP A 71 18.57 5.25 -1.19
CA ASP A 71 18.44 6.70 -1.27
C ASP A 71 18.71 7.33 0.10
N THR A 72 19.25 8.53 0.11
CA THR A 72 19.55 9.28 1.35
C THR A 72 18.30 9.61 2.15
N VAL A 73 18.47 9.92 3.44
CA VAL A 73 17.37 10.36 4.33
C VAL A 73 16.58 11.51 3.70
N ASP A 74 17.26 12.54 3.18
CA ASP A 74 16.61 13.71 2.56
C ASP A 74 15.79 13.34 1.33
N ARG A 75 16.31 12.42 0.50
CA ARG A 75 15.60 11.96 -0.69
C ARG A 75 14.36 11.13 -0.32
N GLN A 76 14.45 10.32 0.74
CA GLN A 76 13.29 9.62 1.29
C GLN A 76 12.27 10.59 1.88
N ALA A 77 12.72 11.64 2.59
CA ALA A 77 11.87 12.69 3.17
C ALA A 77 11.06 13.40 2.08
N HIS A 78 11.74 13.86 1.04
CA HIS A 78 11.10 14.49 -0.10
C HIS A 78 10.11 13.55 -0.80
N PHE A 79 10.47 12.28 -1.01
CA PHE A 79 9.57 11.31 -1.63
C PHE A 79 8.32 11.02 -0.78
N ALA A 80 8.50 10.85 0.54
CA ALA A 80 7.42 10.64 1.49
C ALA A 80 6.46 11.83 1.55
N GLN A 81 7.00 13.05 1.58
CA GLN A 81 6.21 14.28 1.55
C GLN A 81 5.41 14.41 0.25
N GLN A 82 6.07 14.25 -0.91
CA GLN A 82 5.44 14.38 -2.23
C GLN A 82 4.31 13.38 -2.50
N ARG A 83 4.30 12.25 -1.80
CA ARG A 83 3.31 11.18 -1.97
C ARG A 83 2.45 10.95 -0.72
N SER A 84 2.66 11.76 0.31
CA SER A 84 1.91 11.67 1.58
C SER A 84 1.91 10.25 2.14
N PHE A 85 3.08 9.62 2.23
CA PHE A 85 3.19 8.29 2.83
C PHE A 85 2.96 8.36 4.33
N ASP A 86 2.09 7.48 4.84
CA ASP A 86 1.72 7.35 6.25
C ASP A 86 2.55 6.29 6.98
N TYR A 87 3.64 5.83 6.35
CA TYR A 87 4.50 4.76 6.83
C TYR A 87 5.98 5.11 6.60
N PRO A 88 6.91 4.52 7.37
CA PRO A 88 8.32 4.87 7.25
C PRO A 88 8.95 4.37 5.95
N LEU A 89 9.66 5.27 5.27
CA LEU A 89 10.72 4.94 4.32
C LEU A 89 12.07 5.01 5.03
N LEU A 90 12.90 3.98 4.88
CA LEU A 90 14.22 3.89 5.51
C LEU A 90 15.32 4.08 4.46
N SER A 91 16.38 4.75 4.89
CA SER A 91 17.58 5.00 4.10
C SER A 91 18.65 3.97 4.41
N ASP A 92 19.03 3.17 3.40
CA ASP A 92 20.10 2.17 3.44
C ASP A 92 21.23 2.63 2.50
N GLU A 93 21.79 3.83 2.73
CA GLU A 93 22.72 4.50 1.78
C GLU A 93 23.90 3.60 1.36
N GLU A 94 24.50 2.92 2.34
CA GLU A 94 25.58 1.96 2.12
C GLU A 94 25.10 0.64 1.48
N GLY A 95 23.81 0.36 1.58
CA GLY A 95 23.14 -0.83 1.06
C GLY A 95 23.53 -2.12 1.80
N VAL A 96 23.93 -2.00 3.07
CA VAL A 96 24.31 -3.11 3.95
C VAL A 96 23.09 -3.98 4.23
N VAL A 97 21.94 -3.36 4.53
CA VAL A 97 20.69 -4.12 4.78
C VAL A 97 20.23 -4.80 3.49
N SER A 98 20.32 -4.11 2.36
CA SER A 98 20.02 -4.68 1.04
C SER A 98 20.91 -5.89 0.72
N GLU A 99 22.16 -5.92 1.18
CA GLU A 99 23.05 -7.08 1.07
C GLU A 99 22.66 -8.21 2.02
N LEU A 100 22.36 -7.90 3.29
CA LEU A 100 21.90 -8.87 4.28
C LEU A 100 20.64 -9.61 3.82
N PHE A 101 19.69 -8.90 3.22
CA PHE A 101 18.47 -9.49 2.65
C PHE A 101 18.69 -10.18 1.29
N GLY A 102 19.88 -10.06 0.70
CA GLY A 102 20.26 -10.66 -0.59
C GLY A 102 19.57 -10.01 -1.79
N VAL A 103 19.17 -8.75 -1.67
CA VAL A 103 18.47 -7.97 -2.71
C VAL A 103 19.38 -6.99 -3.45
N ARG A 104 20.60 -6.71 -2.95
CA ARG A 104 21.62 -5.92 -3.65
C ARG A 104 22.09 -6.60 -4.95
N ARG A 105 22.25 -5.84 -6.03
CA ARG A 105 22.80 -6.24 -7.33
C ARG A 105 24.29 -5.87 -7.40
N GLY A 106 25.14 -6.77 -7.87
CA GLY A 106 26.58 -6.52 -8.05
C GLY A 106 27.43 -7.79 -7.98
N ARG A 107 28.70 -7.70 -8.41
CA ARG A 107 29.65 -8.84 -8.47
C ARG A 107 29.98 -9.45 -7.09
N PHE A 108 29.84 -8.70 -6.00
CA PHE A 108 30.10 -9.18 -4.64
C PHE A 108 28.93 -9.94 -4.00
N ALA A 109 27.69 -9.75 -4.49
CA ALA A 109 26.53 -10.54 -4.07
C ALA A 109 26.58 -12.03 -4.51
N LYS A 110 27.60 -12.40 -5.32
CA LYS A 110 27.86 -13.77 -5.75
C LYS A 110 28.83 -14.52 -4.83
N LEU A 111 29.63 -13.84 -4.00
CA LEU A 111 30.67 -14.51 -3.22
C LEU A 111 30.10 -15.42 -2.11
N ARG A 112 28.90 -15.10 -1.60
CA ARG A 112 28.19 -15.94 -0.61
C ARG A 112 27.32 -17.04 -1.24
N ARG A 113 27.16 -17.08 -2.57
CA ARG A 113 26.32 -18.06 -3.29
C ARG A 113 27.09 -19.26 -3.84
N SER A 114 28.39 -19.35 -3.56
CA SER A 114 29.26 -20.38 -4.13
C SER A 114 29.13 -21.77 -3.47
N VAL A 115 28.22 -21.96 -2.50
CA VAL A 115 28.07 -23.24 -1.77
C VAL A 115 26.73 -23.94 -2.04
N ALA A 116 25.83 -23.39 -2.85
CA ALA A 116 24.58 -24.07 -3.18
C ALA A 116 24.20 -23.95 -4.65
N ALA A 117 23.89 -25.11 -5.23
CA ALA A 117 23.33 -25.37 -6.56
C ALA A 117 24.32 -25.42 -7.73
N ARG A 118 24.90 -26.61 -7.92
CA ARG A 118 25.02 -27.19 -9.27
C ARG A 118 23.65 -27.74 -9.69
N GLN A 119 23.42 -27.71 -11.00
CA GLN A 119 22.27 -28.21 -11.77
C GLN A 119 21.06 -27.27 -11.90
N ALA A 120 20.93 -26.65 -13.06
CA ALA A 120 19.97 -27.09 -14.08
C ALA A 120 20.19 -26.30 -15.38
N VAL A 121 20.41 -27.04 -16.46
CA VAL A 121 20.33 -26.60 -17.86
C VAL A 121 18.88 -26.71 -18.30
N GLY A 122 18.36 -25.73 -19.05
CA GLY A 122 17.21 -26.00 -19.92
C GLY A 122 16.30 -24.82 -20.28
N ARG A 123 16.39 -24.45 -21.57
CA ARG A 123 15.34 -23.91 -22.46
C ARG A 123 14.90 -22.45 -22.31
N GLY A 124 15.10 -21.71 -23.41
CA GLY A 124 14.70 -20.32 -23.57
C GLY A 124 13.28 -20.11 -24.09
N ARG A 125 12.83 -18.86 -24.02
CA ARG A 125 12.01 -18.17 -25.04
C ARG A 125 11.85 -16.69 -24.69
N HIS A 126 11.97 -15.85 -25.73
CA HIS A 126 11.59 -14.43 -25.83
C HIS A 126 12.02 -13.48 -24.71
N SER A 127 13.28 -13.02 -24.76
CA SER A 127 13.66 -11.77 -24.13
C SER A 127 13.13 -10.60 -24.96
N ARG A 128 11.97 -10.04 -24.58
CA ARG A 128 11.67 -8.63 -24.89
C ARG A 128 12.89 -7.82 -24.46
N ARG A 129 13.44 -7.01 -25.37
CA ARG A 129 14.60 -6.12 -25.15
C ARG A 129 14.39 -5.31 -23.87
N ARG A 130 14.87 -5.84 -22.75
CA ARG A 130 14.75 -5.20 -21.45
C ARG A 130 15.96 -4.29 -21.34
N GLY A 131 15.71 -2.99 -21.36
CA GLY A 131 16.72 -1.94 -21.46
C GLY A 131 17.91 -2.19 -20.54
N LEU A 132 19.11 -2.06 -21.11
CA LEU A 132 20.41 -2.22 -20.45
C LEU A 132 20.48 -1.51 -19.09
N LEU A 133 19.75 -0.40 -18.94
CA LEU A 133 19.64 0.44 -17.75
C LEU A 133 19.07 -0.26 -16.50
N ALA A 134 18.10 -1.18 -16.64
CA ALA A 134 17.50 -1.83 -15.46
C ALA A 134 18.48 -2.76 -14.71
N ARG A 135 19.58 -3.18 -15.37
CA ARG A 135 20.63 -4.02 -14.78
C ARG A 135 21.66 -3.22 -13.97
N LEU A 136 21.64 -1.88 -14.06
CA LEU A 136 22.57 -1.00 -13.37
C LEU A 136 22.05 -0.54 -11.99
N LEU A 137 20.79 -0.80 -11.66
CA LEU A 137 20.21 -0.37 -10.39
C LEU A 137 20.68 -1.26 -9.22
N PRO A 138 21.09 -0.67 -8.08
CA PRO A 138 21.81 -1.36 -7.02
C PRO A 138 20.94 -2.34 -6.22
N VAL A 139 19.62 -2.19 -6.23
CA VAL A 139 18.70 -3.02 -5.43
C VAL A 139 17.60 -3.63 -6.29
N ARG A 140 17.25 -4.89 -6.02
CA ARG A 140 16.12 -5.60 -6.61
C ARG A 140 14.81 -5.21 -5.93
N ARG A 141 13.73 -5.10 -6.71
CA ARG A 141 12.39 -4.88 -6.14
C ARG A 141 11.84 -6.17 -5.55
N VAL A 142 11.86 -6.27 -4.23
CA VAL A 142 11.43 -7.46 -3.48
C VAL A 142 10.71 -7.02 -2.21
N THR A 143 9.63 -7.71 -1.85
CA THR A 143 8.92 -7.51 -0.59
C THR A 143 9.02 -8.77 0.28
N PHE A 144 9.24 -8.58 1.57
CA PHE A 144 9.25 -9.61 2.59
C PHE A 144 8.09 -9.35 3.56
N VAL A 145 7.31 -10.37 3.85
CA VAL A 145 6.37 -10.37 4.98
C VAL A 145 7.08 -11.06 6.13
N ILE A 146 7.28 -10.34 7.23
CA ILE A 146 8.08 -10.77 8.37
C ILE A 146 7.17 -10.78 9.60
N ASP A 147 7.10 -11.92 10.28
CA ASP A 147 6.35 -12.08 11.52
C ASP A 147 7.11 -11.47 12.72
N THR A 148 6.39 -11.27 13.82
CA THR A 148 6.84 -10.71 15.10
C THR A 148 8.07 -11.41 15.69
N ASP A 149 8.24 -12.69 15.41
CA ASP A 149 9.40 -13.50 15.83
C ASP A 149 10.60 -13.42 14.85
N ARG A 150 10.54 -12.50 13.87
CA ARG A 150 11.45 -12.31 12.73
C ARG A 150 11.38 -13.39 11.65
N THR A 151 10.44 -14.33 11.69
CA THR A 151 10.31 -15.32 10.61
C THR A 151 9.81 -14.67 9.33
N ILE A 152 10.48 -14.92 8.21
CA ILE A 152 10.00 -14.51 6.90
C ILE A 152 8.86 -15.45 6.49
N LEU A 153 7.63 -14.96 6.48
CA LEU A 153 6.46 -15.74 6.08
C LEU A 153 6.30 -15.83 4.57
N LYS A 154 6.61 -14.73 3.85
CA LYS A 154 6.46 -14.64 2.41
C LYS A 154 7.52 -13.75 1.78
N VAL A 155 7.98 -14.15 0.59
CA VAL A 155 8.78 -13.30 -0.31
C VAL A 155 8.00 -13.08 -1.61
N VAL A 156 7.92 -11.83 -2.05
CA VAL A 156 7.31 -11.41 -3.32
C VAL A 156 8.38 -10.71 -4.15
N ALA A 157 8.77 -11.32 -5.28
CA ALA A 157 9.77 -10.76 -6.18
C ALA A 157 9.12 -10.41 -7.53
N SER A 158 9.05 -9.12 -7.85
CA SER A 158 8.51 -8.62 -9.11
C SER A 158 9.18 -7.30 -9.45
N GLU A 159 9.88 -7.24 -10.58
CA GLU A 159 10.62 -6.03 -10.96
C GLU A 159 9.78 -5.01 -11.74
N VAL A 160 8.67 -5.47 -12.35
CA VAL A 160 7.84 -4.66 -13.27
C VAL A 160 6.41 -4.47 -12.79
N ARG A 161 5.86 -5.42 -12.03
CA ARG A 161 4.50 -5.30 -11.49
C ARG A 161 4.60 -4.70 -10.09
N ALA A 162 4.43 -3.38 -10.02
CA ALA A 162 4.51 -2.61 -8.77
C ALA A 162 3.39 -3.02 -7.79
N SER A 163 2.14 -3.10 -8.27
CA SER A 163 0.98 -3.44 -7.45
C SER A 163 1.04 -4.83 -6.82
N ALA A 164 1.62 -5.80 -7.55
CA ALA A 164 1.72 -7.19 -7.10
C ALA A 164 2.41 -7.36 -5.74
N HIS A 165 3.26 -6.43 -5.33
CA HIS A 165 3.93 -6.47 -4.02
C HIS A 165 2.93 -6.31 -2.87
N ALA A 166 2.14 -5.24 -2.88
CA ALA A 166 1.18 -4.98 -1.82
C ALA A 166 0.03 -5.99 -1.87
N ASP A 167 -0.51 -6.28 -3.07
CA ASP A 167 -1.62 -7.22 -3.23
C ASP A 167 -1.30 -8.61 -2.69
N GLN A 168 -0.13 -9.16 -3.06
CA GLN A 168 0.23 -10.52 -2.63
C GLN A 168 0.59 -10.56 -1.15
N ALA A 169 1.25 -9.52 -0.63
CA ALA A 169 1.56 -9.43 0.80
C ALA A 169 0.27 -9.36 1.64
N LEU A 170 -0.65 -8.48 1.26
CA LEU A 170 -1.93 -8.32 1.95
C LEU A 170 -2.78 -9.59 1.88
N ARG A 171 -2.97 -10.17 0.69
CA ARG A 171 -3.71 -11.42 0.53
C ARG A 171 -3.11 -12.56 1.35
N PHE A 172 -1.78 -12.64 1.39
CA PHE A 172 -1.10 -13.64 2.20
C PHE A 172 -1.42 -13.44 3.69
N LEU A 173 -1.29 -12.22 4.21
CA LEU A 173 -1.58 -11.90 5.61
C LEU A 173 -3.05 -12.15 5.97
N GLN A 174 -3.99 -11.76 5.11
CA GLN A 174 -5.42 -12.02 5.30
C GLN A 174 -5.73 -13.51 5.46
N ASN A 175 -5.05 -14.37 4.69
CA ASN A 175 -5.23 -15.82 4.78
C ASN A 175 -4.45 -16.45 5.94
N HIS A 176 -3.29 -15.89 6.27
CA HIS A 176 -2.40 -16.41 7.31
C HIS A 176 -2.93 -16.14 8.72
N TYR A 177 -3.53 -14.96 8.90
CA TYR A 177 -4.13 -14.52 10.17
C TYR A 177 -5.65 -14.56 10.17
N ALA A 178 -6.27 -15.16 9.14
CA ALA A 178 -7.70 -15.46 9.22
C ALA A 178 -7.93 -16.30 10.48
N PRO A 179 -8.77 -15.85 11.44
CA PRO A 179 -9.24 -16.77 12.47
C PRO A 179 -9.88 -17.93 11.71
N HIS A 180 -9.51 -19.17 12.04
CA HIS A 180 -10.02 -20.38 11.38
C HIS A 180 -11.48 -20.18 11.01
N ARG A 181 -11.76 -19.93 9.72
CA ARG A 181 -13.12 -19.89 9.23
C ARG A 181 -13.58 -21.32 9.38
N SER A 182 -14.41 -21.59 10.40
CA SER A 182 -15.16 -22.82 10.46
C SER A 182 -15.77 -23.05 9.08
N PRO A 183 -15.72 -24.28 8.55
CA PRO A 183 -16.42 -24.60 7.31
C PRO A 183 -17.87 -24.09 7.42
N PRO A 184 -18.48 -23.62 6.33
CA PRO A 184 -19.92 -23.42 6.34
C PRO A 184 -20.54 -24.72 6.84
N LEU A 185 -21.30 -24.66 7.93
CA LEU A 185 -22.15 -25.78 8.30
C LEU A 185 -23.07 -26.00 7.11
N VAL A 186 -22.79 -27.05 6.34
CA VAL A 186 -23.74 -27.58 5.38
C VAL A 186 -24.87 -28.10 6.26
N GLU A 187 -25.93 -27.31 6.41
CA GLU A 187 -27.21 -27.82 6.89
C GLU A 187 -27.63 -28.89 5.88
N THR A 188 -27.39 -30.15 6.24
CA THR A 188 -28.01 -31.27 5.56
C THR A 188 -29.46 -31.25 5.99
N ASP A 189 -30.30 -30.54 5.24
CA ASP A 189 -31.74 -30.75 5.25
C ASP A 189 -31.99 -32.23 4.93
N THR A 190 -32.16 -33.01 5.99
CA THR A 190 -32.53 -34.41 5.90
C THR A 190 -34.04 -34.43 5.92
N ASP A 191 -34.66 -34.04 4.80
CA ASP A 191 -36.11 -34.13 4.66
C ASP A 191 -36.45 -35.50 4.06
N ALA A 192 -37.00 -36.36 4.92
CA ALA A 192 -37.46 -37.69 4.56
C ALA A 192 -38.78 -37.99 5.28
N HIS A 193 -39.92 -37.61 4.69
CA HIS A 193 -41.07 -38.52 4.58
C HIS A 193 -42.17 -38.06 3.60
N GLN A 194 -42.63 -39.04 2.83
CA GLN A 194 -43.65 -39.11 1.75
C GLN A 194 -45.10 -38.79 2.25
N PRO A 195 -46.07 -38.47 1.36
CA PRO A 195 -47.35 -37.79 1.68
C PRO A 195 -48.54 -38.74 1.93
N PRO A 196 -49.73 -38.20 2.24
CA PRO A 196 -50.93 -38.70 1.56
C PRO A 196 -51.96 -37.64 1.11
N ALA A 197 -52.85 -38.10 0.23
CA ALA A 197 -53.76 -37.38 -0.66
C ALA A 197 -55.09 -36.89 -0.05
N SER A 198 -55.77 -35.93 -0.71
CA SER A 198 -56.99 -36.18 -1.53
C SER A 198 -57.99 -34.99 -1.61
N LYS A 199 -58.59 -34.84 -2.81
CA LYS A 199 -59.90 -34.22 -3.21
C LYS A 199 -60.03 -32.68 -3.09
N GLY A 200 -60.53 -31.88 -4.04
CA GLY A 200 -61.24 -32.09 -5.31
C GLY A 200 -62.35 -31.01 -5.48
N GLU A 201 -62.03 -29.91 -6.19
CA GLU A 201 -62.89 -28.99 -7.02
C GLU A 201 -64.15 -28.29 -6.43
N PRO A 202 -64.76 -27.25 -7.08
CA PRO A 202 -64.45 -26.60 -8.39
C PRO A 202 -64.37 -25.05 -8.40
N ILE A 203 -63.94 -24.56 -9.56
CA ILE A 203 -63.96 -23.18 -10.09
C ILE A 203 -65.27 -22.89 -10.86
N ASP A 204 -65.68 -21.60 -10.90
CA ASP A 204 -66.59 -20.86 -11.82
C ASP A 204 -67.36 -19.80 -10.97
N ASP A 205 -67.69 -18.56 -11.37
CA ASP A 205 -67.85 -17.83 -12.64
C ASP A 205 -67.93 -16.32 -12.25
N TRP A 206 -67.26 -15.33 -12.87
CA TRP A 206 -67.55 -14.63 -14.13
C TRP A 206 -68.91 -13.90 -14.25
N PHE A 207 -69.07 -12.72 -13.62
CA PHE A 207 -69.68 -11.49 -14.21
C PHE A 207 -69.91 -10.43 -13.13
N THR A 208 -69.26 -9.25 -13.23
CA THR A 208 -69.88 -7.91 -13.12
C THR A 208 -68.79 -6.87 -13.34
N GLU A 209 -68.80 -6.27 -14.52
CA GLU A 209 -68.29 -4.93 -14.85
C GLU A 209 -69.36 -4.28 -15.76
N PRO A 210 -69.37 -2.96 -16.04
CA PRO A 210 -68.36 -1.93 -15.75
C PRO A 210 -68.95 -0.57 -15.26
N GLU A 211 -68.09 0.39 -14.91
CA GLU A 211 -68.02 1.78 -15.43
C GLU A 211 -66.60 2.31 -15.05
N THR A 212 -65.62 2.40 -15.97
CA THR A 212 -65.31 3.52 -16.91
C THR A 212 -65.12 4.87 -16.17
N VAL A 213 -64.07 5.69 -16.34
CA VAL A 213 -63.33 6.18 -17.53
C VAL A 213 -61.99 6.84 -17.08
N ASP A 214 -60.90 6.42 -17.75
CA ASP A 214 -59.73 7.13 -18.35
C ASP A 214 -58.87 8.21 -17.63
N GLU A 215 -57.60 7.81 -17.39
CA GLU A 215 -56.29 8.33 -17.88
C GLU A 215 -56.27 9.46 -18.98
N PRO A 216 -55.10 9.98 -19.45
CA PRO A 216 -53.87 10.48 -18.81
C PRO A 216 -53.32 11.79 -19.48
N SER A 217 -52.14 12.27 -19.07
CA SER A 217 -50.99 12.54 -19.98
C SER A 217 -50.07 13.74 -19.64
N LEU A 218 -48.77 13.43 -19.63
CA LEU A 218 -47.64 14.10 -20.28
C LEU A 218 -47.34 15.61 -20.09
N ALA A 219 -46.09 15.84 -19.66
CA ALA A 219 -45.06 16.71 -20.26
C ALA A 219 -44.44 17.82 -19.36
N ARG A 220 -43.09 17.76 -19.32
CA ARG A 220 -42.09 18.76 -18.89
C ARG A 220 -42.17 20.06 -19.75
N PRO A 221 -41.62 21.25 -19.39
CA PRO A 221 -40.18 21.43 -19.06
C PRO A 221 -39.75 22.60 -18.14
N TYR A 222 -38.43 22.61 -17.90
CA TYR A 222 -37.59 23.62 -17.24
C TYR A 222 -37.95 25.09 -17.45
N THR A 223 -37.79 25.90 -16.40
CA THR A 223 -37.45 27.32 -16.52
C THR A 223 -36.21 27.67 -15.70
N ARG A 224 -35.32 28.37 -16.39
CA ARG A 224 -34.07 28.98 -15.97
C ARG A 224 -34.38 30.45 -15.74
N THR A 225 -34.16 30.98 -14.53
CA THR A 225 -34.20 32.44 -14.30
C THR A 225 -32.87 32.89 -13.74
N ALA A 226 -32.15 33.64 -14.56
CA ALA A 226 -31.04 34.49 -14.16
C ALA A 226 -31.60 35.80 -13.55
N GLY A 227 -30.97 36.27 -12.48
CA GLY A 227 -31.23 37.58 -11.87
C GLY A 227 -30.02 38.05 -11.05
N ARG A 228 -29.06 38.68 -11.73
CA ARG A 228 -28.14 39.74 -11.21
C ARG A 228 -29.04 40.93 -10.75
N THR A 229 -28.77 41.83 -9.81
CA THR A 229 -27.61 42.47 -9.12
C THR A 229 -28.24 43.48 -8.10
N TYR A 230 -27.73 43.83 -6.92
CA TYR A 230 -26.68 44.82 -6.53
C TYR A 230 -26.68 44.80 -4.96
N PHE A 231 -25.57 44.59 -4.24
CA PHE A 231 -24.57 45.56 -3.74
C PHE A 231 -25.00 46.41 -2.52
N ASP A 232 -24.38 46.13 -1.38
CA ASP A 232 -23.75 47.08 -0.44
C ASP A 232 -22.82 46.20 0.45
N GLY A 233 -21.53 46.42 0.68
CA GLY A 233 -20.74 47.64 0.67
C GLY A 233 -20.00 47.70 2.01
N ASN A 234 -18.81 47.10 2.12
CA ASN A 234 -17.65 47.78 2.71
C ASN A 234 -16.34 47.00 2.56
N LEU A 235 -15.40 47.70 1.93
CA LEU A 235 -14.01 47.36 1.69
C LEU A 235 -13.17 48.28 2.58
N ALA A 236 -12.16 47.76 3.27
CA ALA A 236 -10.97 48.55 3.59
C ALA A 236 -9.77 47.60 3.71
N LEU A 237 -8.88 47.75 2.74
CA LEU A 237 -7.49 47.32 2.72
C LEU A 237 -6.67 48.14 3.73
N GLU A 238 -5.59 47.57 4.23
CA GLU A 238 -4.20 48.08 4.14
C GLU A 238 -3.35 47.42 5.25
N ALA A 239 -2.21 46.83 4.85
CA ALA A 239 -1.10 46.48 5.74
C ALA A 239 -0.15 47.70 5.85
N PRO A 240 0.81 47.74 6.79
CA PRO A 240 2.07 47.08 6.51
C PRO A 240 2.85 46.53 7.72
N VAL A 241 3.89 45.80 7.34
CA VAL A 241 5.02 45.21 8.07
C VAL A 241 5.81 46.27 8.86
N GLU A 242 6.11 45.98 10.13
CA GLU A 242 7.20 46.62 10.88
C GLU A 242 8.31 45.61 11.18
N SER A 243 9.46 45.89 10.59
CA SER A 243 10.79 45.36 10.93
C SER A 243 11.35 46.15 12.11
N ASN A 244 11.79 45.47 13.18
CA ASN A 244 12.61 46.09 14.21
C ASN A 244 14.02 45.46 14.18
N ASP A 245 14.95 46.19 13.56
CA ASP A 245 16.38 45.98 13.71
C ASP A 245 16.90 46.70 14.98
N GLN A 246 18.06 46.25 15.44
CA GLN A 246 19.03 46.97 16.30
C GLN A 246 18.81 46.91 17.81
N ASN A 247 19.37 45.86 18.43
CA ASN A 247 20.05 46.02 19.72
C ASN A 247 21.55 45.81 19.49
N LEU A 248 22.25 46.94 19.36
CA LEU A 248 23.67 47.09 19.64
C LEU A 248 23.95 46.74 21.11
N TRP A 249 24.79 45.74 21.37
CA TRP A 249 25.71 45.74 22.51
C TRP A 249 27.01 45.03 22.07
N MET A 250 27.91 45.82 21.47
CA MET A 250 29.34 45.55 21.54
C MET A 250 29.84 46.11 22.87
N SER A 251 30.40 45.25 23.72
CA SER A 251 31.40 45.67 24.70
C SER A 251 32.56 44.68 24.58
N LEU A 252 33.45 44.98 23.64
CA LEU A 252 34.82 44.50 23.63
C LEU A 252 35.62 45.48 24.50
N GLY A 253 36.03 45.02 25.67
CA GLY A 253 37.14 45.61 26.42
C GLY A 253 38.36 44.70 26.25
N GLU A 254 39.33 45.17 25.46
CA GLU A 254 40.67 44.61 25.34
C GLU A 254 41.65 45.42 26.21
N ALA A 255 42.55 44.68 26.86
CA ALA A 255 43.93 45.03 27.23
C ALA A 255 44.21 46.17 28.24
N ALA A 256 44.57 45.77 29.47
CA ALA A 256 45.87 46.02 30.10
C ALA A 256 46.07 45.05 31.28
#